data_AF-B3M0F3-F1
#
_entry.id   AF-B3M0F3-F1
#
_cell.length_a   1.000
_cell.length_b   1.000
_cell.length_c   1.000
_cell.angle_alpha   90.00
_cell.angle_beta   90.00
_cell.angle_gamma   90.00
#
_symmetry.space_group_name_H-M   'P 1'
#
loop_
_entity.id
_entity.type
_entity.pdbx_description
1 polymer ?
#
loop_
_entity_poly.entity_id
_entity_poly.type
_entity_poly.pdbx_seq_one_letter_code
_entity_poly.pdbx_strand_id
1 'polypeptide(L)'
;MSFRKFTATADPEKDETIARKGHFYGVYLLCSQSLDSRYRGKCYVGFTVNPKRRIKQHNRGCDFGGAKKTSRKGPWQMVMIVHGFPNNIVALQFEWAWQQPTLSTRLKIFPELKRKNPRESHFDYNFRILNRMLGVGPWNRLALKIRWLETDYERGFEVPLPRHMEIVSGKVSISSSQRRKGEDAAATVPVAWAPECHLCMQRIDQPERSRLGCTNPTCRLTCHMLCLANYLLGDEPGHYIPVGGECPLCETRLSWSALLQRKRLLNGIPEELLDQEEADEDLSDGPDVDSDVEVLESD
;
A
#
# COMPACT_ATOMS: atom_id res chain seq x y z
N MET A 1 -20.20 19.02 40.38
CA MET A 1 -19.14 18.46 39.53
C MET A 1 -19.64 18.41 38.10
N SER A 2 -19.31 19.43 37.29
CA SER A 2 -19.78 19.53 35.91
C SER A 2 -18.66 19.08 34.98
N PHE A 3 -18.79 17.86 34.43
CA PHE A 3 -17.88 17.35 33.42
C PHE A 3 -18.05 18.14 32.12
N ARG A 4 -17.11 19.05 31.84
CA ARG A 4 -16.95 19.62 30.50
C ARG A 4 -16.46 18.51 29.57
N LYS A 5 -17.33 18.08 28.66
CA LYS A 5 -16.96 17.28 27.49
C LYS A 5 -15.95 18.09 26.67
N PHE A 6 -14.72 17.59 26.58
CA PHE A 6 -13.78 18.01 25.54
C PHE A 6 -14.31 17.50 24.20
N THR A 7 -14.97 18.37 23.45
CA THR A 7 -15.17 18.17 22.01
C THR A 7 -13.94 18.73 21.32
N ALA A 8 -13.00 17.85 20.97
CA ALA A 8 -11.95 18.18 20.02
C ALA A 8 -12.63 18.39 18.66
N THR A 9 -12.74 19.65 18.24
CA THR A 9 -13.06 20.03 16.87
C THR A 9 -11.85 19.70 16.01
N ALA A 10 -11.86 18.54 15.38
CA ALA A 10 -10.93 18.23 14.30
C ALA A 10 -11.39 18.98 13.05
N ASP A 11 -10.54 19.86 12.52
CA ASP A 11 -10.73 20.51 11.22
C ASP A 11 -10.85 19.45 10.11
N PRO A 12 -11.95 19.42 9.33
CA PRO A 12 -12.17 18.40 8.30
C PRO A 12 -11.46 18.69 6.96
N GLU A 13 -10.60 19.70 6.87
CA GLU A 13 -10.07 20.21 5.59
C GLU A 13 -8.54 20.36 5.48
N LYS A 14 -7.76 19.70 6.34
CA LYS A 14 -6.35 19.46 5.99
C LYS A 14 -6.30 18.31 4.98
N ASP A 15 -6.37 18.66 3.68
CA ASP A 15 -5.96 17.79 2.58
C ASP A 15 -4.43 17.59 2.71
N GLU A 16 -4.02 16.81 3.72
CA GLU A 16 -2.63 16.42 3.93
C GLU A 16 -2.25 15.53 2.77
N THR A 17 -1.38 16.04 1.90
CA THR A 17 -0.87 15.33 0.74
C THR A 17 -0.22 14.03 1.18
N ILE A 18 -0.86 12.90 0.86
CA ILE A 18 -0.52 11.58 1.41
C ILE A 18 0.63 10.94 0.64
N ALA A 19 0.78 11.28 -0.63
CA ALA A 19 1.87 10.79 -1.46
C ALA A 19 2.26 11.78 -2.56
N ARG A 20 3.51 11.63 -3.04
CA ARG A 20 4.03 12.35 -4.21
C ARG A 20 3.65 11.59 -5.48
N LYS A 21 3.36 12.33 -6.56
CA LYS A 21 3.15 11.74 -7.90
C LYS A 21 4.34 10.84 -8.27
N GLY A 22 4.06 9.66 -8.83
CA GLY A 22 5.06 8.65 -9.18
C GLY A 22 5.48 7.71 -8.04
N HIS A 23 5.01 7.91 -6.82
CA HIS A 23 5.34 7.05 -5.67
C HIS A 23 4.14 6.58 -4.88
N PHE A 24 2.97 6.57 -5.52
CA PHE A 24 1.75 6.01 -4.95
C PHE A 24 1.35 4.78 -5.73
N TYR A 25 1.26 3.66 -5.01
CA TYR A 25 0.79 2.38 -5.52
C TYR A 25 -0.26 1.90 -4.53
N GLY A 26 -1.51 1.77 -4.99
CA GLY A 26 -2.63 1.40 -4.13
C GLY A 26 -3.52 0.33 -4.75
N VAL A 27 -3.97 -0.60 -3.92
CA VAL A 27 -4.98 -1.61 -4.27
C VAL A 27 -6.24 -1.29 -3.47
N TYR A 28 -7.35 -1.07 -4.17
CA TYR A 28 -8.60 -0.60 -3.59
C TYR A 28 -9.72 -1.62 -3.70
N LEU A 29 -10.74 -1.43 -2.86
CA LEU A 29 -12.02 -2.11 -2.96
C LEU A 29 -13.09 -1.08 -3.32
N LEU A 30 -13.83 -1.35 -4.40
CA LEU A 30 -15.04 -0.64 -4.76
C LEU A 30 -16.25 -1.41 -4.25
N CYS A 31 -17.28 -0.67 -3.84
CA CYS A 31 -18.62 -1.19 -3.61
C CYS A 31 -19.62 -0.44 -4.50
N SER A 32 -20.50 -1.18 -5.16
CA SER A 32 -21.57 -0.59 -5.97
C SER A 32 -22.68 -0.04 -5.08
N GLN A 33 -23.00 1.24 -5.29
CA GLN A 33 -24.14 1.94 -4.71
C GLN A 33 -25.34 1.96 -5.69
N SER A 34 -25.37 1.04 -6.65
CA SER A 34 -26.47 0.92 -7.61
C SER A 34 -27.82 0.79 -6.90
N LEU A 35 -28.84 1.47 -7.47
CA LEU A 35 -30.21 1.28 -7.02
C LEU A 35 -30.77 -0.08 -7.45
N ASP A 36 -30.26 -0.65 -8.55
CA ASP A 36 -30.57 -1.99 -9.02
C ASP A 36 -30.00 -3.05 -8.06
N SER A 37 -30.87 -3.87 -7.50
CA SER A 37 -30.56 -4.92 -6.53
C SER A 37 -29.59 -5.98 -7.07
N ARG A 38 -29.52 -6.16 -8.40
CA ARG A 38 -28.58 -7.10 -9.04
C ARG A 38 -27.12 -6.69 -8.85
N TYR A 39 -26.87 -5.39 -8.70
CA TYR A 39 -25.53 -4.83 -8.60
C TYR A 39 -25.24 -4.22 -7.23
N ARG A 40 -26.26 -3.78 -6.49
CA ARG A 40 -26.09 -3.17 -5.17
C ARG A 40 -25.23 -4.04 -4.26
N GLY A 41 -24.19 -3.44 -3.68
CA GLY A 41 -23.27 -4.11 -2.76
C GLY A 41 -22.26 -5.05 -3.43
N LYS A 42 -22.34 -5.29 -4.76
CA LYS A 42 -21.27 -6.00 -5.48
C LYS A 42 -19.96 -5.23 -5.35
N CYS A 43 -18.86 -5.97 -5.31
CA CYS A 43 -17.53 -5.41 -5.10
C CYS A 43 -16.63 -5.59 -6.32
N TYR A 44 -15.62 -4.74 -6.42
CA TYR A 44 -14.54 -4.86 -7.40
C TYR A 44 -13.22 -4.47 -6.74
N VAL A 45 -12.20 -5.32 -6.88
CA VAL A 45 -10.84 -5.03 -6.42
C VAL A 45 -10.04 -4.55 -7.61
N GLY A 46 -9.24 -3.49 -7.45
CA GLY A 46 -8.38 -3.01 -8.51
C GLY A 46 -7.13 -2.28 -8.02
N PHE A 47 -6.18 -2.10 -8.92
CA PHE A 47 -4.96 -1.32 -8.70
C PHE A 47 -5.07 0.12 -9.25
N THR A 48 -4.35 1.08 -8.63
CA THR A 48 -4.18 2.43 -9.17
C THR A 48 -2.97 3.17 -8.59
N VAL A 49 -2.40 4.05 -9.41
CA VAL A 49 -1.48 5.12 -8.99
C VAL A 49 -2.18 6.46 -8.71
N ASN A 50 -3.49 6.58 -9.01
CA ASN A 50 -4.27 7.78 -8.80
C ASN A 50 -5.76 7.47 -8.48
N PRO A 51 -6.11 7.33 -7.18
CA PRO A 51 -7.46 6.96 -6.75
C PRO A 51 -8.55 7.92 -7.23
N LYS A 52 -8.30 9.24 -7.17
CA LYS A 52 -9.25 10.29 -7.61
C LYS A 52 -9.56 10.17 -9.11
N ARG A 53 -8.58 9.80 -9.94
CA ARG A 53 -8.77 9.55 -11.38
C ARG A 53 -9.52 8.24 -11.59
N ARG A 54 -9.06 7.15 -10.98
CA ARG A 54 -9.56 5.80 -11.22
C ARG A 54 -11.04 5.63 -10.87
N ILE A 55 -11.50 6.22 -9.77
CA ILE A 55 -12.92 6.18 -9.41
C ILE A 55 -13.81 6.89 -10.43
N LYS A 56 -13.32 7.97 -11.06
CA LYS A 56 -14.05 8.67 -12.13
C LYS A 56 -14.14 7.82 -13.39
N GLN A 57 -13.09 7.09 -13.75
CA GLN A 57 -13.10 6.17 -14.89
C GLN A 57 -14.14 5.07 -14.71
N HIS A 58 -14.15 4.37 -13.56
CA HIS A 58 -15.16 3.36 -13.25
C HIS A 58 -16.60 3.88 -13.35
N ASN A 59 -16.85 5.10 -12.85
CA ASN A 59 -18.17 5.71 -12.88
C ASN A 59 -18.59 6.26 -14.24
N ARG A 60 -17.65 6.50 -15.16
CA ARG A 60 -17.94 6.87 -16.55
C ARG A 60 -18.13 5.64 -17.46
N GLY A 61 -17.62 4.48 -17.06
CA GLY A 61 -17.74 3.23 -17.79
C GLY A 61 -16.54 2.93 -18.68
N CYS A 62 -16.62 1.81 -19.41
CA CYS A 62 -15.50 1.25 -20.15
C CYS A 62 -14.98 2.14 -21.29
N ASP A 63 -15.87 2.89 -21.92
CA ASP A 63 -15.51 3.79 -23.03
C ASP A 63 -14.64 4.99 -22.57
N PHE A 64 -14.47 5.14 -21.25
CA PHE A 64 -13.66 6.18 -20.62
C PHE A 64 -12.53 5.60 -19.75
N GLY A 65 -12.09 4.38 -20.03
CA GLY A 65 -10.98 3.70 -19.34
C GLY A 65 -11.39 3.00 -18.03
N GLY A 66 -12.69 2.87 -17.73
CA GLY A 66 -13.16 2.05 -16.63
C GLY A 66 -13.07 0.55 -16.96
N ALA A 67 -12.85 -0.31 -15.95
CA ALA A 67 -12.84 -1.76 -16.17
C ALA A 67 -14.19 -2.25 -16.72
N LYS A 68 -14.18 -3.15 -17.70
CA LYS A 68 -15.40 -3.68 -18.34
C LYS A 68 -16.36 -4.28 -17.32
N LYS A 69 -15.83 -5.02 -16.33
CA LYS A 69 -16.61 -5.64 -15.24
C LYS A 69 -17.39 -4.62 -14.40
N THR A 70 -16.95 -3.37 -14.38
CA THR A 70 -17.56 -2.28 -13.61
C THR A 70 -18.56 -1.42 -14.40
N SER A 71 -18.55 -1.51 -15.73
CA SER A 71 -19.39 -0.68 -16.60
C SER A 71 -20.88 -0.91 -16.33
N ARG A 72 -21.66 0.18 -16.21
CA ARG A 72 -23.13 0.19 -16.00
C ARG A 72 -23.63 -0.46 -14.70
N LYS A 73 -22.73 -0.81 -13.78
CA LYS A 73 -23.08 -1.43 -12.48
C LYS A 73 -22.87 -0.50 -11.29
N GLY A 74 -22.54 0.77 -11.57
CA GLY A 74 -22.33 1.80 -10.55
C GLY A 74 -23.62 2.55 -10.15
N PRO A 75 -23.50 3.71 -9.48
CA PRO A 75 -22.24 4.37 -9.16
C PRO A 75 -21.40 3.53 -8.18
N TRP A 76 -20.09 3.48 -8.42
CA TRP A 76 -19.10 2.86 -7.57
C TRP A 76 -18.58 3.85 -6.56
N GLN A 77 -18.38 3.37 -5.34
CA GLN A 77 -17.72 4.07 -4.26
C GLN A 77 -16.45 3.30 -3.89
N MET A 78 -15.33 4.00 -3.79
CA MET A 78 -14.08 3.41 -3.31
C MET A 78 -14.09 3.46 -1.78
N VAL A 79 -14.32 2.31 -1.15
CA VAL A 79 -14.59 2.27 0.30
C VAL A 79 -13.32 2.17 1.13
N MET A 80 -12.28 1.56 0.55
CA MET A 80 -10.95 1.45 1.17
C MET A 80 -9.85 1.30 0.14
N ILE A 81 -8.62 1.58 0.56
CA ILE A 81 -7.41 1.38 -0.24
C ILE A 81 -6.23 0.98 0.64
N VAL A 82 -5.53 -0.07 0.23
CA VAL A 82 -4.24 -0.48 0.79
C VAL A 82 -3.15 0.17 -0.05
N HIS A 83 -2.21 0.86 0.58
CA HIS A 83 -1.12 1.53 -0.12
C HIS A 83 0.18 1.48 0.68
N GLY A 84 1.25 2.05 0.12
CA GLY A 84 2.62 1.90 0.65
C GLY A 84 3.38 0.75 0.00
N PHE A 85 2.88 0.20 -1.11
CA PHE A 85 3.61 -0.80 -1.88
C PHE A 85 4.91 -0.19 -2.46
N PRO A 86 6.00 -0.97 -2.53
CA PRO A 86 7.30 -0.45 -2.96
C PRO A 86 7.38 -0.11 -4.45
N ASN A 87 6.53 -0.76 -5.26
CA ASN A 87 6.40 -0.61 -6.72
C ASN A 87 5.04 -1.18 -7.20
N ASN A 88 4.74 -1.02 -8.49
CA ASN A 88 3.56 -1.57 -9.15
C ASN A 88 3.52 -3.11 -9.11
N ILE A 89 4.62 -3.80 -9.34
CA ILE A 89 4.66 -5.28 -9.39
C ILE A 89 4.13 -5.91 -8.10
N VAL A 90 4.59 -5.44 -6.94
CA VAL A 90 4.14 -5.97 -5.65
C VAL A 90 2.66 -5.64 -5.40
N ALA A 91 2.21 -4.47 -5.83
CA ALA A 91 0.80 -4.06 -5.73
C ALA A 91 -0.11 -4.92 -6.62
N LEU A 92 0.28 -5.18 -7.87
CA LEU A 92 -0.45 -6.03 -8.82
C LEU A 92 -0.50 -7.49 -8.33
N GLN A 93 0.59 -8.01 -7.75
CA GLN A 93 0.58 -9.34 -7.12
C GLN A 93 -0.39 -9.41 -5.93
N PHE A 94 -0.49 -8.32 -5.15
CA PHE A 94 -1.46 -8.21 -4.07
C PHE A 94 -2.89 -8.18 -4.62
N GLU A 95 -3.17 -7.32 -5.59
CA GLU A 95 -4.48 -7.24 -6.27
C GLU A 95 -4.94 -8.59 -6.79
N TRP A 96 -4.10 -9.28 -7.58
CA TRP A 96 -4.46 -10.57 -8.17
C TRP A 96 -4.79 -11.60 -7.09
N ALA A 97 -3.99 -11.66 -6.01
CA ALA A 97 -4.27 -12.58 -4.92
C ALA A 97 -5.56 -12.25 -4.15
N TRP A 98 -5.93 -10.96 -4.06
CA TRP A 98 -7.21 -10.54 -3.47
C TRP A 98 -8.39 -10.92 -4.36
N GLN A 99 -8.24 -10.77 -5.68
CA GLN A 99 -9.26 -11.17 -6.65
C GLN A 99 -9.43 -12.71 -6.72
N GLN A 100 -8.33 -13.46 -6.57
CA GLN A 100 -8.27 -14.91 -6.83
C GLN A 100 -7.73 -15.70 -5.62
N PRO A 101 -8.39 -15.67 -4.44
CA PRO A 101 -7.90 -16.32 -3.23
C PRO A 101 -7.80 -17.85 -3.36
N THR A 102 -8.66 -18.47 -4.17
CA THR A 102 -8.67 -19.93 -4.43
C THR A 102 -7.52 -20.40 -5.32
N LEU A 103 -7.02 -19.52 -6.19
CA LEU A 103 -5.91 -19.83 -7.11
C LEU A 103 -4.56 -19.43 -6.53
N SER A 104 -4.53 -18.40 -5.69
CA SER A 104 -3.31 -17.92 -5.06
C SER A 104 -2.65 -19.00 -4.21
N THR A 105 -1.40 -19.34 -4.52
CA THR A 105 -0.60 -20.33 -3.77
C THR A 105 -0.46 -19.97 -2.29
N ARG A 106 -0.55 -18.68 -1.98
CA ARG A 106 -0.49 -18.13 -0.62
C ARG A 106 -1.80 -18.24 0.14
N LEU A 107 -2.94 -18.28 -0.57
CA LEU A 107 -4.26 -18.17 0.05
C LEU A 107 -5.11 -19.43 -0.07
N LYS A 108 -4.89 -20.27 -1.08
CA LYS A 108 -5.65 -21.51 -1.32
C LYS A 108 -5.63 -22.50 -0.15
N ILE A 109 -4.64 -22.37 0.73
CA ILE A 109 -4.49 -23.17 1.95
C ILE A 109 -5.51 -22.81 3.04
N PHE A 110 -6.17 -21.66 2.94
CA PHE A 110 -7.18 -21.18 3.90
C PHE A 110 -8.58 -21.56 3.41
N PRO A 111 -9.20 -22.62 3.95
CA PRO A 111 -10.50 -23.11 3.47
C PRO A 111 -11.60 -22.06 3.61
N GLU A 112 -11.51 -21.20 4.63
CA GLU A 112 -12.47 -20.12 4.86
C GLU A 112 -12.52 -19.14 3.68
N LEU A 113 -11.41 -18.95 2.95
CA LEU A 113 -11.34 -17.99 1.84
C LEU A 113 -11.85 -18.55 0.51
N LYS A 114 -12.26 -19.83 0.46
CA LYS A 114 -12.68 -20.44 -0.81
C LYS A 114 -13.99 -19.87 -1.34
N ARG A 115 -14.88 -19.44 -0.44
CA ARG A 115 -16.18 -18.89 -0.79
C ARG A 115 -16.72 -17.95 0.28
N LYS A 116 -17.72 -17.19 -0.11
CA LYS A 116 -18.53 -16.36 0.78
C LYS A 116 -19.36 -17.24 1.72
N ASN A 117 -19.47 -16.82 2.98
CA ASN A 117 -20.35 -17.46 3.95
C ASN A 117 -21.84 -17.15 3.64
N PRO A 118 -22.78 -17.98 4.11
CA PRO A 118 -24.20 -17.66 4.04
C PRO A 118 -24.47 -16.28 4.68
N ARG A 119 -25.27 -15.44 4.00
CA ARG A 119 -25.66 -14.08 4.41
C ARG A 119 -24.52 -13.05 4.57
N GLU A 120 -23.26 -13.45 4.44
CA GLU A 120 -22.13 -12.51 4.40
C GLU A 120 -22.26 -11.58 3.19
N SER A 121 -21.96 -10.30 3.34
CA SER A 121 -22.00 -9.37 2.20
C SER A 121 -20.78 -9.60 1.30
N HIS A 122 -20.84 -9.14 0.04
CA HIS A 122 -19.66 -9.16 -0.83
C HIS A 122 -18.51 -8.32 -0.25
N PHE A 123 -18.83 -7.23 0.46
CA PHE A 123 -17.84 -6.40 1.14
C PHE A 123 -17.15 -7.18 2.26
N ASP A 124 -17.93 -7.77 3.19
CA ASP A 124 -17.36 -8.49 4.34
C ASP A 124 -16.51 -9.69 3.89
N TYR A 125 -16.91 -10.38 2.81
CA TYR A 125 -16.09 -11.42 2.19
C TYR A 125 -14.74 -10.90 1.69
N ASN A 126 -14.75 -9.81 0.92
CA ASN A 126 -13.52 -9.20 0.41
C ASN A 126 -12.65 -8.66 1.56
N PHE A 127 -13.25 -8.09 2.60
CA PHE A 127 -12.55 -7.62 3.78
C PHE A 127 -11.91 -8.77 4.56
N ARG A 128 -12.59 -9.93 4.67
CA ARG A 128 -12.04 -11.14 5.29
C ARG A 128 -10.83 -11.69 4.52
N ILE A 129 -10.88 -11.70 3.19
CA ILE A 129 -9.71 -12.04 2.35
C ILE A 129 -8.57 -11.08 2.63
N LEU A 130 -8.83 -9.77 2.60
CA LEU A 130 -7.83 -8.75 2.89
C LEU A 130 -7.20 -8.93 4.28
N ASN A 131 -8.01 -9.12 5.32
CA ASN A 131 -7.52 -9.29 6.69
C ASN A 131 -6.55 -10.49 6.77
N ARG A 132 -6.83 -11.59 6.06
CA ARG A 132 -5.90 -12.72 5.95
C ARG A 132 -4.63 -12.35 5.18
N MET A 133 -4.76 -11.71 4.02
CA MET A 133 -3.62 -11.34 3.17
C MET A 133 -2.57 -10.51 3.89
N LEU A 134 -2.99 -9.54 4.71
CA LEU A 134 -2.09 -8.67 5.45
C LEU A 134 -1.19 -9.42 6.45
N GLY A 135 -1.59 -10.62 6.88
CA GLY A 135 -0.79 -11.50 7.73
C GLY A 135 0.12 -12.48 6.98
N VAL A 136 0.04 -12.56 5.65
CA VAL A 136 0.76 -13.54 4.83
C VAL A 136 1.93 -12.92 4.07
N GLY A 137 3.03 -13.65 3.95
CA GLY A 137 4.22 -13.22 3.21
C GLY A 137 3.99 -13.17 1.69
N PRO A 138 4.59 -12.20 0.97
CA PRO A 138 5.60 -11.27 1.45
C PRO A 138 5.01 -9.98 2.07
N TRP A 139 3.70 -9.80 2.03
CA TRP A 139 3.06 -8.51 2.35
C TRP A 139 3.13 -8.16 3.83
N ASN A 140 3.14 -9.17 4.71
CA ASN A 140 3.25 -9.00 6.16
C ASN A 140 4.58 -8.39 6.66
N ARG A 141 5.56 -8.13 5.77
CA ARG A 141 6.81 -7.41 6.09
C ARG A 141 6.89 -6.03 5.44
N LEU A 142 5.84 -5.62 4.72
CA LEU A 142 5.72 -4.30 4.13
C LEU A 142 5.02 -3.37 5.12
N ALA A 143 5.50 -2.13 5.25
CA ALA A 143 4.83 -1.08 6.02
C ALA A 143 3.62 -0.52 5.26
N LEU A 144 2.64 -1.39 4.99
CA LEU A 144 1.41 -1.04 4.30
C LEU A 144 0.52 -0.17 5.20
N LYS A 145 -0.22 0.72 4.56
CA LYS A 145 -1.25 1.53 5.18
C LYS A 145 -2.60 1.07 4.67
N ILE A 146 -3.47 0.68 5.59
CA ILE A 146 -4.84 0.29 5.31
C ILE A 146 -5.70 1.52 5.54
N ARG A 147 -6.19 2.11 4.46
CA ARG A 147 -6.92 3.36 4.50
C ARG A 147 -8.40 3.16 4.26
N TRP A 148 -9.21 3.50 5.26
CA TRP A 148 -10.65 3.66 5.12
C TRP A 148 -10.94 5.00 4.44
N LEU A 149 -11.75 4.96 3.39
CA LEU A 149 -12.20 6.14 2.66
C LEU A 149 -13.62 6.52 3.04
N GLU A 150 -14.39 5.55 3.53
CA GLU A 150 -15.80 5.68 3.89
C GLU A 150 -16.03 5.06 5.27
N THR A 151 -16.53 5.85 6.22
CA THR A 151 -16.64 5.46 7.63
C THR A 151 -17.61 4.31 7.87
N ASP A 152 -18.68 4.22 7.07
CA ASP A 152 -19.74 3.20 7.23
C ASP A 152 -19.23 1.78 6.88
N TYR A 153 -18.12 1.72 6.15
CA TYR A 153 -17.45 0.47 5.78
C TYR A 153 -16.37 0.05 6.78
N GLU A 154 -16.04 0.87 7.78
CA GLU A 154 -15.02 0.51 8.76
C GLU A 154 -15.38 -0.79 9.50
N ARG A 155 -14.40 -1.66 9.66
CA ARG A 155 -14.52 -2.95 10.36
C ARG A 155 -13.32 -3.17 11.27
N GLY A 156 -13.56 -3.89 12.35
CA GLY A 156 -12.48 -4.45 13.17
C GLY A 156 -11.77 -5.58 12.42
N PHE A 157 -10.46 -5.69 12.59
CA PHE A 157 -9.67 -6.81 12.08
C PHE A 157 -9.75 -7.96 13.09
N GLU A 158 -10.29 -9.10 12.67
CA GLU A 158 -10.36 -10.30 13.49
C GLU A 158 -8.97 -10.93 13.69
N VAL A 159 -8.17 -10.95 12.62
CA VAL A 159 -6.76 -11.37 12.69
C VAL A 159 -5.91 -10.14 12.98
N PRO A 160 -5.11 -10.12 14.06
CA PRO A 160 -4.23 -8.99 14.37
C PRO A 160 -3.26 -8.66 13.24
N LEU A 161 -3.15 -7.37 12.92
CA LEU A 161 -2.23 -6.88 11.89
C LEU A 161 -0.78 -6.81 12.41
N PRO A 162 0.22 -6.96 11.52
CA PRO A 162 1.61 -6.66 11.87
C PRO A 162 1.76 -5.24 12.42
N ARG A 163 2.53 -5.07 13.51
CA ARG A 163 2.66 -3.80 14.26
C ARG A 163 3.21 -2.62 13.46
N HIS A 164 3.84 -2.87 12.32
CA HIS A 164 4.43 -1.86 11.45
C HIS A 164 3.49 -1.42 10.32
N MET A 165 2.30 -2.02 10.24
CA MET A 165 1.22 -1.54 9.38
C MET A 165 0.36 -0.53 10.15
N GLU A 166 -0.22 0.42 9.43
CA GLU A 166 -1.05 1.47 9.99
C GLU A 166 -2.48 1.38 9.45
N ILE A 167 -3.47 1.46 10.33
CA ILE A 167 -4.87 1.70 9.95
C ILE A 167 -5.10 3.20 10.02
N VAL A 168 -5.58 3.78 8.93
CA VAL A 168 -5.81 5.22 8.78
C VAL A 168 -7.17 5.47 8.12
N SER A 169 -7.75 6.64 8.32
CA SER A 169 -9.00 7.04 7.67
C SER A 169 -8.82 8.36 6.91
N GLY A 170 -9.72 8.65 5.98
CA GLY A 170 -9.77 9.90 5.21
C GLY A 170 -9.26 9.77 3.77
N LYS A 171 -9.60 10.76 2.94
CA LYS A 171 -9.36 10.77 1.48
C LYS A 171 -7.88 10.72 1.13
N VAL A 172 -7.56 10.18 -0.05
CA VAL A 172 -6.19 10.23 -0.62
C VAL A 172 -6.04 11.47 -1.49
N SER A 173 -5.08 12.33 -1.16
CA SER A 173 -4.55 13.34 -2.08
C SER A 173 -3.13 13.00 -2.50
N ILE A 174 -2.91 13.07 -3.81
CA ILE A 174 -1.60 12.93 -4.43
C ILE A 174 -1.20 14.31 -4.90
N SER A 175 -0.04 14.79 -4.46
CA SER A 175 0.44 16.11 -4.92
C SER A 175 0.75 16.01 -6.40
N SER A 176 0.40 17.05 -7.16
CA SER A 176 1.07 17.28 -8.45
C SER A 176 2.57 17.40 -8.17
N SER A 177 3.41 16.82 -9.04
CA SER A 177 4.86 16.97 -8.97
C SER A 177 5.16 18.45 -8.89
N GLN A 178 5.61 18.93 -7.72
CA GLN A 178 6.14 20.28 -7.64
C GLN A 178 7.41 20.26 -8.49
N ARG A 179 7.33 20.82 -9.70
CA ARG A 179 8.48 21.46 -10.34
C ARG A 179 9.15 22.25 -9.24
N ARG A 180 10.40 21.92 -8.92
CA ARG A 180 11.19 22.53 -7.84
C ARG A 180 10.89 24.03 -7.80
N LYS A 181 10.04 24.46 -6.86
CA LYS A 181 10.03 25.85 -6.44
C LYS A 181 11.27 25.95 -5.57
N GLY A 182 12.40 26.19 -6.24
CA GLY A 182 13.59 26.62 -5.54
C GLY A 182 13.19 27.86 -4.77
N GLU A 183 13.27 27.79 -3.44
CA GLU A 183 13.67 28.91 -2.56
C GLU A 183 13.59 28.57 -1.07
N ASP A 184 12.87 27.52 -0.61
CA ASP A 184 12.76 27.24 0.85
C ASP A 184 12.98 25.76 1.26
N ALA A 185 13.78 25.00 0.51
CA ALA A 185 14.30 23.74 1.05
C ALA A 185 15.43 24.09 2.02
N ALA A 186 15.10 24.28 3.31
CA ALA A 186 16.06 24.40 4.39
C ALA A 186 17.22 23.43 4.12
N ALA A 187 18.40 23.98 3.85
CA ALA A 187 19.56 23.22 3.40
C ALA A 187 19.80 22.09 4.41
N THR A 188 19.39 20.87 4.04
CA THR A 188 19.62 19.69 4.87
C THR A 188 21.12 19.58 5.04
N VAL A 189 21.59 19.67 6.30
CA VAL A 189 23.01 19.56 6.63
C VAL A 189 23.56 18.34 5.87
N PRO A 190 24.61 18.51 5.04
CA PRO A 190 25.17 17.41 4.27
C PRO A 190 25.53 16.27 5.22
N VAL A 191 24.87 15.13 5.07
CA VAL A 191 25.18 13.96 5.88
C VAL A 191 26.61 13.55 5.55
N ALA A 192 27.50 13.65 6.54
CA ALA A 192 28.89 13.24 6.40
C ALA A 192 28.96 11.71 6.33
N TRP A 193 29.12 11.18 5.12
CA TRP A 193 29.19 9.74 4.87
C TRP A 193 30.61 9.22 5.05
N ALA A 194 30.77 8.10 5.75
CA ALA A 194 32.03 7.37 5.79
C ALA A 194 32.27 6.62 4.46
N PRO A 195 33.54 6.43 4.05
CA PRO A 195 33.87 5.62 2.86
C PRO A 195 33.66 4.11 3.09
N GLU A 196 33.72 3.68 4.35
CA GLU A 196 33.62 2.29 4.78
C GLU A 196 32.33 2.01 5.54
N CYS A 197 31.87 0.78 5.42
CA CYS A 197 30.72 0.26 6.14
C CYS A 197 31.08 0.01 7.61
N HIS A 198 30.33 0.59 8.55
CA HIS A 198 30.55 0.40 9.98
C HIS A 198 30.27 -1.02 10.48
N LEU A 199 29.68 -1.90 9.65
CA LEU A 199 29.35 -3.28 10.03
C LEU A 199 30.39 -4.30 9.54
N CYS A 200 30.81 -4.22 8.28
CA CYS A 200 31.80 -5.16 7.72
C CYS A 200 33.20 -4.56 7.56
N MET A 201 33.37 -3.26 7.85
CA MET A 201 34.62 -2.50 7.69
C MET A 201 35.19 -2.50 6.27
N GLN A 202 34.37 -2.85 5.27
CA GLN A 202 34.74 -2.80 3.85
C GLN A 202 34.23 -1.51 3.21
N ARG A 203 34.92 -1.07 2.15
CA ARG A 203 34.52 0.08 1.34
C ARG A 203 33.12 -0.12 0.74
N ILE A 204 32.35 0.97 0.64
CA ILE A 204 31.03 0.95 0.00
C ILE A 204 31.18 1.33 -1.48
N ASP A 205 31.21 0.32 -2.34
CA ASP A 205 31.11 0.51 -3.79
C ASP A 205 29.69 0.92 -4.19
N GLN A 206 29.56 1.75 -5.24
CA GLN A 206 28.28 2.26 -5.77
C GLN A 206 27.36 2.78 -4.65
N PRO A 207 27.79 3.81 -3.89
CA PRO A 207 27.09 4.24 -2.70
C PRO A 207 25.64 4.70 -2.94
N GLU A 208 25.35 5.29 -4.08
CA GLU A 208 24.00 5.64 -4.51
C GLU A 208 23.06 4.42 -4.50
N ARG A 209 23.57 3.21 -4.76
CA ARG A 209 22.79 1.95 -4.69
C ARG A 209 22.90 1.29 -3.33
N SER A 210 24.11 1.13 -2.81
CA SER A 210 24.36 0.26 -1.66
C SER A 210 24.30 0.97 -0.30
N ARG A 211 24.49 2.29 -0.21
CA ARG A 211 24.62 2.98 1.09
C ARG A 211 23.29 3.17 1.81
N LEU A 212 23.25 2.88 3.11
CA LEU A 212 22.22 3.31 4.05
C LEU A 212 22.86 3.97 5.29
N GLY A 213 22.06 4.79 5.99
CA GLY A 213 22.42 5.38 7.27
C GLY A 213 21.22 5.49 8.18
N CYS A 214 21.48 5.78 9.45
CA CYS A 214 20.44 5.87 10.49
C CYS A 214 19.39 6.94 10.16
N THR A 215 18.16 6.77 10.64
CA THR A 215 17.10 7.78 10.55
C THR A 215 17.32 8.96 11.51
N ASN A 216 18.09 8.79 12.58
CA ASN A 216 18.53 9.88 13.44
C ASN A 216 19.48 10.83 12.67
N PRO A 217 19.17 12.13 12.55
CA PRO A 217 19.98 13.07 11.78
C PRO A 217 21.38 13.33 12.35
N THR A 218 21.61 13.10 13.65
CA THR A 218 22.92 13.31 14.29
C THR A 218 23.80 12.06 14.27
N CYS A 219 23.24 10.89 13.95
CA CYS A 219 23.97 9.64 13.87
C CYS A 219 24.78 9.53 12.57
N ARG A 220 26.03 9.05 12.67
CA ARG A 220 26.96 8.89 11.54
C ARG A 220 27.01 7.48 10.94
N LEU A 221 26.07 6.61 11.33
CA LEU A 221 26.00 5.25 10.79
C LEU A 221 26.01 5.29 9.26
N THR A 222 27.00 4.60 8.69
CA THR A 222 27.14 4.41 7.25
C THR A 222 27.42 2.93 7.00
N CYS A 223 26.53 2.23 6.30
CA CYS A 223 26.69 0.80 6.05
C CYS A 223 26.15 0.40 4.66
N HIS A 224 26.58 -0.77 4.17
CA HIS A 224 25.92 -1.41 3.04
C HIS A 224 24.48 -1.76 3.42
N MET A 225 23.58 -1.64 2.45
CA MET A 225 22.17 -1.97 2.59
C MET A 225 21.99 -3.42 3.02
N LEU A 226 22.77 -4.33 2.43
CA LEU A 226 22.75 -5.74 2.78
C LEU A 226 23.29 -6.02 4.18
N CYS A 227 24.38 -5.35 4.59
CA CYS A 227 24.90 -5.50 5.95
C CYS A 227 23.88 -5.03 7.00
N LEU A 228 23.28 -3.86 6.78
CA LEU A 228 22.25 -3.36 7.69
C LEU A 228 20.99 -4.24 7.65
N ALA A 229 20.60 -4.75 6.47
CA ALA A 229 19.47 -5.66 6.36
C ALA A 229 19.70 -6.94 7.18
N ASN A 230 20.85 -7.59 7.00
CA ASN A 230 21.20 -8.80 7.75
C ASN A 230 21.27 -8.53 9.25
N TYR A 231 21.84 -7.39 9.66
CA TYR A 231 21.87 -6.99 11.06
C TYR A 231 20.45 -6.83 11.64
N LEU A 232 19.54 -6.17 10.92
CA LEU A 232 18.17 -5.95 11.38
C LEU A 232 17.29 -7.20 11.29
N LEU A 233 17.61 -8.16 10.42
CA LEU A 233 16.95 -9.46 10.37
C LEU A 233 17.36 -10.34 11.56
N GLY A 234 18.59 -10.18 12.07
CA GLY A 234 19.11 -10.98 13.17
C GLY A 234 18.96 -12.48 12.88
N ASP A 235 18.33 -13.20 13.82
CA ASP A 235 18.12 -14.64 13.75
C ASP A 235 16.76 -15.03 13.11
N GLU A 236 16.10 -14.16 12.36
CA GLU A 236 14.85 -14.47 11.66
C GLU A 236 15.13 -15.26 10.36
N PRO A 237 15.10 -16.61 10.36
CA PRO A 237 15.59 -17.39 9.23
C PRO A 237 14.58 -17.35 8.07
N GLY A 238 15.11 -17.33 6.85
CA GLY A 238 14.28 -17.38 5.62
C GLY A 238 13.64 -16.05 5.21
N HIS A 239 13.93 -14.95 5.91
CA HIS A 239 13.47 -13.62 5.55
C HIS A 239 14.57 -12.78 4.87
N TYR A 240 14.16 -11.96 3.89
CA TYR A 240 15.08 -11.11 3.12
C TYR A 240 14.83 -9.61 3.30
N ILE A 241 13.66 -9.23 3.84
CA ILE A 241 13.24 -7.83 4.00
C ILE A 241 13.11 -7.56 5.50
N PRO A 242 13.96 -6.75 6.13
CA PRO A 242 13.77 -6.35 7.52
C PRO A 242 12.48 -5.55 7.69
N VAL A 243 11.82 -5.68 8.84
CA VAL A 243 10.72 -4.77 9.23
C VAL A 243 11.30 -3.51 9.88
N GLY A 244 12.26 -3.71 10.77
CA GLY A 244 12.90 -2.67 11.56
C GLY A 244 13.79 -3.31 12.62
N GLY A 245 14.34 -2.48 13.51
CA GLY A 245 15.23 -2.92 14.59
C GLY A 245 15.87 -1.69 15.22
N GLU A 246 17.04 -1.84 15.80
CA GLU A 246 17.76 -0.72 16.44
C GLU A 246 19.01 -0.35 15.65
N CYS A 247 19.41 0.91 15.73
CA CYS A 247 20.63 1.37 15.10
C CYS A 247 21.85 0.82 15.86
N PRO A 248 22.80 0.13 15.21
CA PRO A 248 23.97 -0.46 15.88
C PRO A 248 24.95 0.57 16.49
N LEU A 249 24.77 1.87 16.23
CA LEU A 249 25.64 2.93 16.77
C LEU A 249 24.98 3.85 17.80
N CYS A 250 23.67 4.06 17.73
CA CYS A 250 22.99 5.02 18.60
C CYS A 250 21.65 4.51 19.14
N GLU A 251 21.34 3.23 18.91
CA GLU A 251 20.16 2.52 19.43
C GLU A 251 18.80 3.12 19.01
N THR A 252 18.81 4.15 18.16
CA THR A 252 17.58 4.71 17.60
C THR A 252 16.81 3.62 16.88
N ARG A 253 15.52 3.49 17.21
CA ARG A 253 14.64 2.53 16.54
C ARG A 253 14.47 2.88 15.06
N LEU A 254 14.79 1.91 14.21
CA LEU A 254 14.77 2.00 12.77
C LEU A 254 13.53 1.30 12.21
N SER A 255 12.92 1.93 11.21
CA SER A 255 11.95 1.30 10.31
C SER A 255 12.61 1.09 8.96
N TRP A 256 12.52 -0.13 8.42
CA TRP A 256 13.13 -0.43 7.12
C TRP A 256 12.51 0.41 5.99
N SER A 257 11.20 0.62 6.02
CA SER A 257 10.52 1.48 5.05
C SER A 257 10.97 2.93 5.15
N ALA A 258 11.16 3.45 6.37
CA ALA A 258 11.67 4.80 6.59
C ALA A 258 13.12 4.97 6.13
N LEU A 259 13.97 3.96 6.31
CA LEU A 259 15.35 3.95 5.81
C LEU A 259 15.38 4.03 4.27
N LEU A 260 14.58 3.20 3.60
CA LEU A 260 14.48 3.20 2.14
C LEU A 260 13.87 4.51 1.61
N GLN A 261 12.86 5.05 2.29
CA GLN A 261 12.26 6.34 1.92
C GLN A 261 13.28 7.48 2.05
N ARG A 262 14.04 7.53 3.15
CA ARG A 262 15.12 8.51 3.34
C ARG A 262 16.18 8.38 2.25
N LYS A 263 16.60 7.15 1.90
CA LYS A 263 17.56 6.92 0.80
C LYS A 263 17.04 7.46 -0.53
N ARG A 264 15.79 7.16 -0.88
CA ARG A 264 15.14 7.67 -2.11
C ARG A 264 15.13 9.20 -2.14
N LEU A 265 14.81 9.85 -1.03
CA LEU A 265 14.82 11.32 -0.94
C LEU A 265 16.23 11.91 -1.10
N LEU A 266 17.25 11.27 -0.53
CA LEU A 266 18.64 11.73 -0.59
C LEU A 266 19.28 11.57 -1.97
N ASN A 267 18.98 10.48 -2.68
CA ASN A 267 19.47 10.27 -4.05
C ASN A 267 18.81 11.22 -5.08
N GLY A 268 17.86 12.05 -4.63
CA GLY A 268 16.91 12.69 -5.52
C GLY A 268 15.84 11.70 -5.97
N ILE A 269 14.63 12.19 -6.17
CA ILE A 269 13.58 11.42 -6.84
C ILE A 269 14.02 11.32 -8.31
N PRO A 270 14.39 10.13 -8.84
CA PRO A 270 14.27 9.95 -10.28
C PRO A 270 12.80 10.21 -10.55
N GLU A 271 12.46 11.16 -11.44
CA GLU A 271 11.20 11.01 -12.16
C GLU A 271 11.30 9.63 -12.79
N GLU A 272 10.67 8.62 -12.18
CA GLU A 272 10.16 7.51 -12.97
C GLU A 272 9.43 8.24 -14.08
N LEU A 273 9.99 8.14 -15.30
CA LEU A 273 9.29 8.48 -16.51
C LEU A 273 8.03 7.63 -16.41
N LEU A 274 6.99 8.21 -15.82
CA LEU A 274 5.64 7.76 -16.03
C LEU A 274 5.50 8.02 -17.51
N ASP A 275 5.78 6.97 -18.29
CA ASP A 275 5.39 6.90 -19.66
C ASP A 275 3.99 7.48 -19.69
N GLN A 276 3.85 8.60 -20.40
CA GLN A 276 2.54 9.21 -20.60
C GLN A 276 1.57 8.18 -21.21
N GLU A 277 2.13 7.09 -21.75
CA GLU A 277 1.45 5.90 -22.27
C GLU A 277 1.00 4.91 -21.17
N GLU A 278 1.75 4.61 -20.11
CA GLU A 278 1.27 3.72 -19.02
C GLU A 278 0.14 4.36 -18.18
N ALA A 279 0.03 5.70 -18.18
CA ALA A 279 -1.06 6.37 -17.50
C ALA A 279 -2.40 6.24 -18.25
N ASP A 280 -2.37 5.99 -19.56
CA ASP A 280 -3.54 5.74 -20.41
C ASP A 280 -3.77 4.24 -20.66
N GLU A 281 -2.71 3.43 -20.54
CA GLU A 281 -2.77 1.96 -20.51
C GLU A 281 -2.79 1.44 -19.07
N ASP A 282 -3.84 1.75 -18.29
CA ASP A 282 -4.21 0.89 -17.16
C ASP A 282 -4.54 -0.49 -17.77
N LEU A 283 -3.50 -1.34 -17.84
CA LEU A 283 -3.40 -2.64 -18.51
C LEU A 283 -4.74 -3.36 -18.64
N SER A 284 -5.07 -3.69 -19.89
CA SER A 284 -6.13 -4.61 -20.30
C SER A 284 -6.27 -5.76 -19.28
N ASP A 285 -7.38 -5.78 -18.54
CA ASP A 285 -7.78 -6.92 -17.70
C ASP A 285 -7.56 -8.20 -18.52
N GLY A 286 -6.66 -9.08 -18.07
CA GLY A 286 -6.48 -10.42 -18.64
C GLY A 286 -7.79 -11.21 -18.55
N PRO A 287 -7.91 -12.39 -19.19
CA PRO A 287 -9.15 -13.16 -19.16
C PRO A 287 -9.55 -13.48 -17.71
N ASP A 288 -10.55 -12.74 -17.22
CA ASP A 288 -11.19 -12.93 -15.93
C ASP A 288 -11.84 -14.31 -15.87
N VAL A 289 -11.29 -15.20 -15.05
CA VAL A 289 -11.94 -16.47 -14.71
C VAL A 289 -13.12 -16.14 -13.81
N ASP A 290 -14.31 -16.55 -14.24
CA ASP A 290 -15.58 -16.25 -13.57
C ASP A 290 -15.57 -16.84 -12.15
N SER A 291 -15.58 -15.97 -11.14
CA SER A 291 -15.68 -16.38 -9.73
C SER A 291 -17.10 -16.85 -9.37
N ASP A 292 -18.07 -16.60 -10.26
CA ASP A 292 -19.46 -16.99 -10.09
C ASP A 292 -19.74 -18.26 -10.92
N VAL A 293 -18.96 -19.35 -10.70
CA VAL A 293 -19.50 -20.69 -10.95
C VAL A 293 -20.52 -20.95 -9.85
N GLU A 294 -21.79 -20.67 -10.15
CA GLU A 294 -22.87 -21.46 -9.57
C GLU A 294 -22.59 -22.90 -9.98
N VAL A 295 -22.05 -23.69 -9.05
CA VAL A 295 -22.10 -25.15 -9.17
C VAL A 295 -23.58 -25.47 -9.21
N LEU A 296 -24.11 -25.70 -10.40
CA LEU A 296 -25.35 -26.42 -10.57
C LEU A 296 -25.15 -27.73 -9.82
N GLU A 297 -25.78 -27.85 -8.67
CA GLU A 297 -26.02 -29.13 -8.02
C GLU A 297 -26.82 -29.95 -9.03
N SER A 298 -26.14 -30.84 -9.75
CA SER A 298 -26.80 -31.96 -10.40
C SER A 298 -27.19 -32.93 -9.30
N ASP A 299 -28.49 -33.02 -9.04
CA ASP A 299 -29.14 -34.11 -8.31
C ASP A 299 -28.68 -35.51 -8.78
#